data_AF-A0A7Z2PZ01-F1
#
_entry.id   AF-A0A7Z2PZ01-F1
#
_cell.length_a   1.000
_cell.length_b   1.000
_cell.length_c   1.000
_cell.angle_alpha   90.00
_cell.angle_beta   90.00
_cell.angle_gamma   90.00
#
_symmetry.space_group_name_H-M   'P 1'
#
loop_
_entity.id
_entity.type
_entity.pdbx_description
1 polymer ?
#
loop_
_entity_poly.entity_id
_entity_poly.type
_entity_poly.pdbx_seq_one_letter_code
_entity_poly.pdbx_strand_id
1 'polypeptide(L)'
;MNRYAVIYLVALSVIVPADFLFLGVVAKGFFTSEVGNMLGEVKLVPAILFYLLYVAGTVIFVSGGAGASSQSTLLYGALFGFFCYATFDLTSLALLKHWSWPVAIVDVAWGSLVTAVASTAGLLVADWVAAKA
;
A
#
# COMPACT_ATOMS: atom_id res chain seq x y z
N MET A 1 8.10 -24.28 -2.16
CA MET A 1 8.37 -22.92 -1.64
C MET A 1 7.29 -22.54 -0.64
N ASN A 2 7.61 -21.77 0.41
CA ASN A 2 6.59 -21.28 1.35
C ASN A 2 5.72 -20.23 0.64
N ARG A 3 4.45 -20.56 0.37
CA ARG A 3 3.46 -19.70 -0.31
C ARG A 3 3.43 -18.28 0.26
N TYR A 4 3.37 -18.15 1.58
CA TYR A 4 3.28 -16.86 2.25
C TYR A 4 4.52 -15.98 2.00
N ALA A 5 5.70 -16.60 1.97
CA ALA A 5 6.94 -15.88 1.69
C ALA A 5 6.96 -15.34 0.25
N VAL A 6 6.44 -16.10 -0.72
CA VAL A 6 6.33 -15.64 -2.12
C VAL A 6 5.38 -14.46 -2.22
N ILE A 7 4.18 -14.57 -1.65
CA ILE A 7 3.20 -13.48 -1.67
C ILE A 7 3.79 -12.22 -1.04
N TYR A 8 4.43 -12.36 0.13
CA TYR A 8 5.04 -11.24 0.85
C TYR A 8 6.13 -10.53 0.04
N LEU A 9 7.10 -11.29 -0.48
CA LEU A 9 8.23 -10.71 -1.21
C LEU A 9 7.79 -10.04 -2.52
N VAL A 10 6.84 -10.66 -3.23
CA VAL A 10 6.29 -10.09 -4.46
C VAL A 10 5.50 -8.81 -4.14
N ALA A 11 4.60 -8.84 -3.16
CA ALA A 11 3.82 -7.65 -2.79
C ALA A 11 4.74 -6.50 -2.35
N LEU A 12 5.77 -6.77 -1.54
CA LEU A 12 6.78 -5.77 -1.14
C LEU A 12 7.52 -5.19 -2.35
N SER A 13 7.93 -6.05 -3.29
CA SER A 13 8.62 -5.62 -4.52
C SER A 13 7.74 -4.82 -5.48
N VAL A 14 6.41 -4.87 -5.32
CA VAL A 14 5.46 -4.08 -6.11
C VAL A 14 5.16 -2.76 -5.40
N ILE A 15 4.79 -2.79 -4.11
CA ILE A 15 4.41 -1.59 -3.35
C ILE A 15 5.58 -0.61 -3.24
N VAL A 16 6.76 -1.08 -2.83
CA VAL A 16 7.87 -0.17 -2.51
C VAL A 16 8.29 0.65 -3.75
N PRO A 17 8.62 0.06 -4.91
CA PRO A 17 8.96 0.85 -6.08
C PRO A 17 7.82 1.72 -6.60
N ALA A 18 6.57 1.25 -6.52
CA ALA A 18 5.41 2.02 -6.93
C ALA A 18 5.25 3.29 -6.09
N ASP A 19 5.41 3.19 -4.77
CA ASP A 19 5.34 4.34 -3.87
C ASP A 19 6.52 5.29 -4.05
N PHE A 20 7.74 4.77 -4.25
CA PHE A 20 8.90 5.62 -4.55
C PHE A 20 8.68 6.44 -5.83
N LEU A 21 8.08 5.84 -6.86
CA LEU A 21 7.73 6.53 -8.09
C LEU A 21 6.60 7.56 -7.85
N PHE A 22 5.56 7.16 -7.12
CA PHE A 22 4.42 8.02 -6.84
C PHE A 22 4.82 9.24 -5.99
N LEU A 23 5.40 9.02 -4.82
CA LEU A 23 5.80 10.08 -3.89
C LEU A 23 6.99 10.88 -4.41
N GLY A 24 7.94 10.23 -5.09
CA GLY A 24 9.18 10.86 -5.55
C GLY A 24 9.05 11.65 -6.84
N VAL A 25 8.11 11.28 -7.72
CA VAL A 25 7.99 11.85 -9.08
C VAL A 25 6.59 12.38 -9.34
N VAL A 26 5.56 11.54 -9.22
CA VAL A 26 4.20 11.88 -9.68
C VAL A 26 3.53 12.91 -8.77
N ALA A 27 3.56 12.66 -7.47
CA ALA A 27 2.83 13.41 -6.47
C ALA A 27 3.71 14.42 -5.73
N LYS A 28 5.04 14.37 -5.90
CA LYS A 28 6.00 15.22 -5.17
C LYS A 28 5.63 16.70 -5.20
N GLY A 29 5.36 17.24 -6.39
CA GLY A 29 5.02 18.67 -6.55
C GLY A 29 3.71 19.03 -5.85
N PHE A 30 2.70 18.17 -5.98
CA PHE A 30 1.38 18.33 -5.38
C PHE A 30 1.41 18.25 -3.85
N PHE A 31 2.08 17.23 -3.28
CA PHE A 31 2.24 17.12 -1.82
C PHE A 31 3.07 18.28 -1.26
N THR A 32 4.09 18.74 -1.98
CA THR A 32 4.90 19.88 -1.54
C THR A 32 4.10 21.19 -1.59
N SER A 33 3.21 21.39 -2.57
CA SER A 33 2.38 22.59 -2.63
C SER A 33 1.29 22.63 -1.56
N GLU A 34 0.71 21.47 -1.23
CA GLU A 34 -0.40 21.37 -0.28
C GLU A 34 0.10 21.32 1.17
N VAL A 35 1.20 20.60 1.44
CA VAL A 35 1.65 20.26 2.79
C VAL A 35 3.07 20.76 3.11
N GLY A 36 3.72 21.47 2.18
CA GLY A 36 5.17 21.73 2.20
C GLY A 36 5.75 22.29 3.49
N ASN A 37 5.04 23.20 4.17
CA ASN A 37 5.51 23.79 5.43
C ASN A 37 5.47 22.83 6.63
N MET A 38 4.87 21.65 6.48
CA MET A 38 4.80 20.60 7.50
C MET A 38 5.78 19.44 7.25
N LEU A 39 6.38 19.37 6.06
CA LEU A 39 7.29 18.28 5.70
C LEU A 39 8.60 18.45 6.46
N GLY A 40 8.95 17.45 7.27
CA GLY A 40 10.24 17.35 7.95
C GLY A 40 11.19 16.40 7.23
N GLU A 41 12.32 16.11 7.88
CA GLU A 41 13.25 15.08 7.41
C GLU A 41 12.61 13.69 7.42
N VAL A 42 12.89 12.90 6.38
CA VAL A 42 12.39 11.53 6.27
C VAL A 42 13.06 10.65 7.33
N LYS A 43 12.28 10.14 8.27
CA LYS A 43 12.73 9.17 9.27
C LYS A 43 12.71 7.77 8.66
N LEU A 44 13.89 7.23 8.34
CA LEU A 44 14.04 5.94 7.66
C LEU A 44 13.48 4.76 8.47
N VAL A 45 13.70 4.72 9.78
CA VAL A 45 13.28 3.59 10.63
C VAL A 45 11.75 3.42 10.62
N PRO A 46 10.93 4.45 10.91
CA PRO A 46 9.48 4.36 10.77
C PRO A 46 9.02 3.98 9.35
N ALA A 47 9.65 4.51 8.31
CA ALA A 47 9.28 4.22 6.92
C ALA A 47 9.50 2.73 6.57
N ILE A 48 10.65 2.16 6.95
CA ILE A 48 10.93 0.73 6.74
C ILE A 48 9.94 -0.12 7.53
N LEU A 49 9.68 0.19 8.79
CA LEU A 49 8.74 -0.54 9.62
C LEU A 49 7.32 -0.51 9.04
N PHE A 50 6.88 0.64 8.52
CA PHE A 50 5.60 0.76 7.82
C PHE A 50 5.52 -0.25 6.68
N TYR A 51 6.46 -0.26 5.74
CA TYR A 51 6.40 -1.17 4.60
C TYR A 51 6.38 -2.64 5.02
N LEU A 52 7.23 -3.02 5.97
CA LEU A 52 7.31 -4.41 6.41
C LEU A 52 6.02 -4.88 7.11
N LEU A 53 5.45 -4.03 7.98
CA LEU A 53 4.21 -4.34 8.70
C LEU A 53 2.98 -4.26 7.81
N TYR A 54 2.93 -3.28 6.92
CA TYR A 54 1.82 -3.07 6.00
C TYR A 54 1.64 -4.27 5.09
N VAL A 55 2.73 -4.73 4.46
CA VAL A 55 2.71 -5.93 3.59
C VAL A 55 2.38 -7.19 4.40
N ALA A 56 2.83 -7.30 5.66
CA ALA A 56 2.43 -8.41 6.51
C ALA A 56 0.91 -8.43 6.74
N GLY A 57 0.31 -7.26 7.02
CA GLY A 57 -1.15 -7.10 7.10
C GLY A 57 -1.84 -7.48 5.79
N THR A 58 -1.33 -7.03 4.64
CA THR A 58 -1.87 -7.40 3.33
C THR A 58 -1.88 -8.92 3.13
N VAL A 59 -0.81 -9.61 3.48
CA VAL A 59 -0.75 -11.08 3.37
C VAL A 59 -1.78 -11.74 4.29
N ILE A 60 -1.88 -11.29 5.55
CA ILE A 60 -2.77 -11.91 6.55
C ILE A 60 -4.25 -11.71 6.18
N PHE A 61 -4.63 -10.50 5.77
CA PHE A 61 -6.04 -10.12 5.62
C PHE A 61 -6.56 -10.21 4.18
N VAL A 62 -5.68 -10.27 3.17
CA VAL A 62 -6.09 -10.17 1.76
C VAL A 62 -5.77 -11.45 0.98
N SER A 63 -4.49 -11.80 0.83
CA SER A 63 -4.05 -12.80 -0.17
C SER A 63 -3.57 -14.14 0.40
N GLY A 64 -3.33 -14.23 1.70
CA GLY A 64 -2.78 -15.44 2.34
C GLY A 64 -3.79 -16.56 2.61
N GLY A 65 -5.10 -16.25 2.60
CA GLY A 65 -6.14 -17.23 2.90
C GLY A 65 -6.22 -18.37 1.87
N ALA A 66 -6.54 -19.58 2.33
CA ALA A 66 -6.63 -20.77 1.47
C ALA A 66 -7.69 -20.67 0.35
N GLY A 67 -8.71 -19.83 0.53
CA GLY A 67 -9.76 -19.55 -0.45
C GLY A 67 -9.57 -18.25 -1.24
N ALA A 68 -8.40 -17.60 -1.15
CA ALA A 68 -8.14 -16.35 -1.85
C ALA A 68 -8.15 -16.57 -3.36
N SER A 69 -9.12 -15.96 -4.04
CA SER A 69 -9.16 -15.83 -5.49
C SER A 69 -8.63 -14.47 -5.93
N SER A 70 -8.20 -14.32 -7.18
CA SER A 70 -7.75 -13.03 -7.72
C SER A 70 -8.82 -11.95 -7.59
N GLN A 71 -10.10 -12.28 -7.79
CA GLN A 71 -11.21 -11.32 -7.62
C GLN A 71 -11.37 -10.88 -6.16
N SER A 72 -11.37 -11.82 -5.22
CA SER A 72 -11.47 -11.49 -3.79
C SER A 72 -10.26 -10.71 -3.29
N THR A 73 -9.07 -11.05 -3.80
CA THR A 73 -7.79 -10.40 -3.45
C THR A 73 -7.71 -8.98 -3.98
N LEU A 74 -8.22 -8.76 -5.20
CA LEU A 74 -8.31 -7.42 -5.77
C LEU A 74 -9.28 -6.55 -4.97
N LEU A 75 -10.46 -7.07 -4.65
CA LEU A 75 -11.48 -6.34 -3.88
C LEU A 75 -11.01 -6.05 -2.44
N TYR A 76 -10.57 -7.07 -1.71
CA TYR A 76 -10.11 -6.90 -0.33
C TYR A 76 -8.78 -6.15 -0.25
N GLY A 77 -7.93 -6.22 -1.27
CA GLY A 77 -6.73 -5.38 -1.37
C GLY A 77 -7.10 -3.91 -1.52
N ALA A 78 -8.08 -3.60 -2.38
CA ALA A 78 -8.58 -2.24 -2.53
C ALA A 78 -9.23 -1.72 -1.23
N LEU A 79 -10.05 -2.53 -0.58
CA LEU A 79 -10.68 -2.17 0.70
C LEU A 79 -9.68 -2.02 1.84
N PHE A 80 -8.70 -2.93 1.95
CA PHE A 80 -7.65 -2.83 2.97
C PHE A 80 -6.82 -1.57 2.77
N GLY A 81 -6.42 -1.28 1.53
CA GLY A 81 -5.78 -0.03 1.15
C GLY A 81 -6.61 1.19 1.53
N PHE A 82 -7.87 1.21 1.11
CA PHE A 82 -8.83 2.27 1.42
C PHE A 82 -8.91 2.54 2.92
N PHE A 83 -9.15 1.51 3.75
CA PHE A 83 -9.32 1.72 5.19
C PHE A 83 -8.03 2.19 5.87
N CYS A 84 -6.88 1.63 5.52
CA CYS A 84 -5.62 2.03 6.13
C CYS A 84 -5.25 3.48 5.80
N TYR A 85 -5.32 3.86 4.51
CA TYR A 85 -4.99 5.21 4.08
C TYR A 85 -6.04 6.20 4.57
N ALA A 86 -7.34 5.88 4.47
CA ALA A 86 -8.40 6.75 4.98
C ALA A 86 -8.29 6.97 6.49
N THR A 87 -7.86 5.96 7.26
CA THR A 87 -7.61 6.14 8.71
C THR A 87 -6.55 7.20 8.96
N PHE A 88 -5.44 7.18 8.20
CA PHE A 88 -4.38 8.18 8.31
C PHE A 88 -4.86 9.56 7.83
N ASP A 89 -5.43 9.63 6.63
CA ASP A 89 -5.81 10.88 5.97
C ASP A 89 -6.97 11.60 6.66
N LEU A 90 -8.03 10.88 7.05
CA LEU A 90 -9.17 11.49 7.73
C LEU A 90 -8.78 11.97 9.13
N THR A 91 -7.89 11.24 9.81
CA THR A 91 -7.33 11.70 11.09
C THR A 91 -6.45 12.94 10.89
N SER A 92 -5.67 12.98 9.82
CA SER A 92 -4.82 14.13 9.48
C SER A 92 -5.67 15.36 9.13
N LEU A 93 -6.75 15.21 8.35
CA LEU A 93 -7.72 16.28 8.08
C LEU A 93 -8.35 16.83 9.36
N ALA A 94 -8.60 15.98 10.35
CA ALA A 94 -9.21 16.39 11.62
C ALA A 94 -8.22 17.12 12.55
N LEU A 95 -6.92 16.83 12.47
CA LEU A 95 -5.92 17.30 13.45
C LEU A 95 -4.93 18.32 12.90
N LEU A 96 -4.64 18.33 11.60
CA LEU A 96 -3.55 19.08 10.99
C LEU A 96 -4.06 20.28 10.19
N LYS A 97 -3.48 21.46 10.43
CA LYS A 97 -3.95 22.74 9.86
C LYS A 97 -3.86 22.87 8.34
N HIS A 98 -2.96 22.13 7.69
CA HIS A 98 -2.69 22.26 6.25
C HIS A 98 -2.86 20.93 5.50
N TRP A 99 -3.48 19.91 6.10
CA TRP A 99 -3.86 18.72 5.37
C TRP A 99 -5.13 19.03 4.57
N SER A 100 -5.12 18.78 3.25
CA SER A 100 -6.21 19.17 2.37
C SER A 100 -6.99 17.97 1.83
N TRP A 101 -8.27 18.17 1.51
CA TRP A 101 -9.11 17.12 0.91
C TRP A 101 -8.54 16.56 -0.40
N PRO A 102 -7.97 17.37 -1.32
CA PRO A 102 -7.30 16.85 -2.50
C PRO A 102 -6.17 15.86 -2.16
N VAL A 103 -5.33 16.15 -1.16
CA VAL A 103 -4.27 15.23 -0.72
C VAL A 103 -4.88 13.92 -0.23
N ALA A 104 -5.85 13.99 0.67
CA ALA A 104 -6.52 12.82 1.22
C ALA A 104 -7.17 11.94 0.16
N ILE A 105 -7.89 12.53 -0.80
CA ILE A 105 -8.56 11.76 -1.86
C ILE A 105 -7.54 11.06 -2.76
N VAL A 106 -6.48 11.77 -3.14
CA VAL A 106 -5.42 11.23 -3.99
C VAL A 106 -4.67 10.11 -3.29
N ASP A 107 -4.30 10.29 -2.02
CA ASP A 107 -3.54 9.30 -1.25
C ASP A 107 -4.37 8.05 -0.95
N VAL A 108 -5.65 8.21 -0.57
CA VAL A 108 -6.56 7.08 -0.36
C VAL A 108 -6.81 6.30 -1.66
N ALA A 109 -7.00 7.00 -2.79
CA ALA A 109 -7.18 6.35 -4.08
C ALA A 109 -5.92 5.57 -4.50
N TRP A 110 -4.74 6.17 -4.31
CA TRP A 110 -3.47 5.50 -4.57
C TRP A 110 -3.26 4.29 -3.68
N GLY A 111 -3.44 4.44 -2.37
CA GLY A 111 -3.32 3.38 -1.37
C GLY A 111 -4.24 2.20 -1.65
N SER A 112 -5.48 2.46 -2.07
CA SER A 112 -6.43 1.44 -2.51
C SER A 112 -5.91 0.68 -3.75
N LEU A 113 -5.48 1.43 -4.78
CA LEU A 113 -5.01 0.85 -6.04
C LEU A 113 -3.73 0.03 -5.86
N VAL A 114 -2.70 0.61 -5.25
CA VAL A 114 -1.38 -0.03 -5.10
C VAL A 114 -1.48 -1.31 -4.27
N THR A 115 -2.30 -1.30 -3.23
CA THR A 115 -2.53 -2.47 -2.37
C THR A 115 -3.26 -3.58 -3.11
N ALA A 116 -4.30 -3.24 -3.88
CA ALA A 116 -5.03 -4.19 -4.71
C ALA A 116 -4.13 -4.85 -5.76
N VAL A 117 -3.29 -4.06 -6.44
CA VAL A 117 -2.36 -4.54 -7.46
C VAL A 117 -1.30 -5.45 -6.84
N ALA A 118 -0.67 -5.02 -5.74
CA ALA A 118 0.41 -5.77 -5.11
C ALA A 118 -0.06 -7.06 -4.45
N SER A 119 -1.20 -7.05 -3.76
CA SER A 119 -1.78 -8.27 -3.17
C SER A 119 -2.12 -9.29 -4.26
N THR A 120 -2.70 -8.84 -5.37
CA THR A 120 -3.09 -9.69 -6.50
C THR A 120 -1.86 -10.23 -7.23
N ALA A 121 -0.84 -9.41 -7.48
CA ALA A 121 0.41 -9.86 -8.07
C ALA A 121 1.08 -10.92 -7.19
N GLY A 122 1.12 -10.70 -5.87
CA GLY A 122 1.65 -11.67 -4.91
C GLY A 122 0.94 -13.02 -4.97
N LEU A 123 -0.40 -13.00 -5.02
CA LEU A 123 -1.22 -14.20 -5.16
C LEU A 123 -0.93 -14.94 -6.48
N LEU A 124 -0.99 -14.24 -7.62
CA LEU A 124 -0.82 -14.83 -8.94
C LEU A 124 0.55 -15.48 -9.12
N VAL A 125 1.61 -14.83 -8.64
CA VAL A 125 2.96 -15.40 -8.69
C VAL A 125 3.07 -16.62 -7.77
N ALA A 126 2.49 -16.59 -6.57
CA ALA A 126 2.51 -17.72 -5.67
C ALA A 126 1.75 -18.94 -6.24
N ASP A 127 0.61 -18.72 -6.89
CA ASP A 127 -0.16 -19.76 -7.59
C ASP A 127 0.62 -20.34 -8.77
N TRP A 128 1.27 -19.49 -9.57
CA TRP A 128 2.11 -19.92 -10.69
C TRP A 128 3.32 -20.75 -10.24
N VAL A 129 3.98 -20.35 -9.14
CA VAL A 129 5.08 -21.13 -8.56
C VAL A 129 4.58 -22.47 -8.04
N ALA A 130 3.43 -22.50 -7.37
CA ALA A 130 2.86 -23.74 -6.83
C ALA A 130 2.45 -24.72 -7.94
N ALA A 131 1.92 -24.24 -9.06
CA ALA A 131 1.55 -25.07 -10.21
C ALA A 131 2.75 -25.71 -10.94
N LYS A 132 3.97 -25.22 -10.69
CA LYS A 132 5.22 -25.71 -11.30
C LYS A 132 6.05 -26.61 -10.39
N ALA A 133 5.68 -26.74 -9.12
CA ALA A 133 6.35 -27.56 -8.12
C ALA A 133 5.72 -28.96 -8.08
#